data_AF-A0AA88XBE3-F1
#
_entry.id   AF-A0AA88XBE3-F1
#
_cell.length_a   1.000
_cell.length_b   1.000
_cell.length_c   1.000
_cell.angle_alpha   90.00
_cell.angle_beta   90.00
_cell.angle_gamma   90.00
#
_symmetry.space_group_name_H-M   'P 1'
#
loop_
_entity.id
_entity.type
_entity.pdbx_description
1 polymer ?
#
loop_
_entity_poly.entity_id
_entity_poly.type
_entity_poly.pdbx_seq_one_letter_code
_entity_poly.pdbx_strand_id
1 'polypeptide(L)'
;MDREKVRSEKKALDRYSCDAHYHFLHDIGSDFFPELLKADMLFYNAGELFKTSLASKWCPSIDSSYDKATRMCESVTKKAFRHEDFEEYKDIEDVH
;
A
#
# COMPACT_ATOMS: atom_id res chain seq x y z
N MET A 1 -16.32 4.79 14.98
CA MET A 1 -15.39 3.80 14.40
C MET A 1 -15.89 2.42 14.78
N ASP A 2 -16.04 1.50 13.83
CA ASP A 2 -16.63 0.18 14.06
C ASP A 2 -15.69 -0.72 14.90
N ARG A 3 -16.21 -1.34 15.96
CA ARG A 3 -15.41 -2.14 16.92
C ARG A 3 -14.75 -3.33 16.25
N GLU A 4 -15.39 -3.90 15.23
CA GLU A 4 -14.87 -5.03 14.47
C GLU A 4 -13.67 -4.62 13.59
N LYS A 5 -13.72 -3.41 13.01
CA LYS A 5 -12.62 -2.84 12.23
C LYS A 5 -11.37 -2.69 13.08
N VAL A 6 -11.49 -2.03 14.23
CA VAL A 6 -10.37 -1.80 15.18
C VAL A 6 -9.75 -3.13 15.65
N ARG A 7 -10.57 -4.16 15.86
CA ARG A 7 -10.08 -5.50 16.22
C ARG A 7 -9.27 -6.16 15.10
N SER A 8 -9.75 -6.05 13.86
CA SER A 8 -9.05 -6.60 12.68
C SER A 8 -7.70 -5.91 12.45
N GLU A 9 -7.67 -4.58 12.61
CA GLU A 9 -6.46 -3.77 12.47
C GLU A 9 -5.38 -4.17 13.47
N LYS A 10 -5.75 -4.29 14.75
CA LYS A 10 -4.83 -4.77 15.79
C LYS A 10 -4.30 -6.17 15.48
N LYS A 11 -5.17 -7.07 15.02
CA LYS A 11 -4.76 -8.43 14.65
C LYS A 11 -3.76 -8.46 13.49
N ALA A 12 -3.92 -7.59 12.50
CA ALA A 12 -2.98 -7.46 11.38
C ALA A 12 -1.61 -6.97 11.88
N LEU A 13 -1.59 -5.93 12.72
CA LEU A 13 -0.37 -5.39 13.33
C LEU A 13 0.34 -6.40 14.25
N ASP A 14 -0.42 -7.09 15.09
CA ASP A 14 0.10 -8.14 15.98
C ASP A 14 0.74 -9.26 15.15
N ARG A 15 0.09 -9.67 14.05
CA ARG A 15 0.64 -10.68 13.16
C ARG A 15 1.92 -10.21 12.47
N TYR A 16 1.94 -8.97 11.98
CA TYR A 16 3.12 -8.36 11.39
C TYR A 16 4.30 -8.27 12.38
N SER A 17 4.01 -8.06 13.66
CA SER A 17 5.05 -7.91 14.70
C SER A 17 5.54 -9.25 15.27
N CYS A 18 4.67 -10.26 15.36
CA CYS A 18 4.95 -11.50 16.07
C CYS A 18 5.27 -12.70 15.16
N ASP A 19 4.97 -12.63 13.86
CA ASP A 19 5.22 -13.71 12.89
C ASP A 19 6.24 -13.23 11.82
N ALA A 20 7.49 -13.67 11.97
CA ALA A 20 8.59 -13.27 11.10
C ALA A 20 8.40 -13.70 9.63
N HIS A 21 7.74 -14.85 9.39
CA HIS A 21 7.46 -15.29 8.02
C HIS A 21 6.38 -14.43 7.38
N TYR A 22 5.35 -14.07 8.15
CA TYR A 22 4.32 -13.15 7.68
C TYR A 22 4.90 -11.76 7.38
N HIS A 23 5.73 -11.22 8.28
CA HIS A 23 6.42 -9.95 8.08
C HIS A 23 7.22 -9.95 6.78
N PHE A 24 8.08 -10.95 6.57
CA PHE A 24 8.89 -11.08 5.36
C PHE A 24 8.03 -11.15 4.08
N LEU A 25 6.97 -11.96 4.09
CA LEU A 25 6.07 -12.07 2.93
C LEU A 25 5.32 -10.77 2.66
N HIS A 26 4.90 -10.08 3.72
CA HIS A 26 4.20 -8.79 3.62
C HIS A 26 5.11 -7.71 3.04
N ASP A 27 6.35 -7.63 3.51
CA ASP A 27 7.33 -6.66 3.02
C ASP A 27 7.64 -6.87 1.54
N ILE A 28 7.96 -8.10 1.13
CA ILE A 28 8.22 -8.42 -0.28
C ILE A 28 6.99 -8.14 -1.14
N GLY A 29 5.80 -8.51 -0.66
CA GLY A 29 4.56 -8.27 -1.37
C GLY A 29 4.28 -6.78 -1.56
N SER A 30 4.55 -5.97 -0.54
CA SER A 30 4.35 -4.52 -0.59
C SER A 30 5.46 -3.78 -1.34
N ASP A 31 6.67 -4.32 -1.43
CA ASP A 31 7.79 -3.75 -2.21
C ASP A 31 7.60 -3.89 -3.73
N PHE A 32 6.76 -4.83 -4.17
CA PHE A 32 6.59 -5.14 -5.58
C PHE A 32 5.84 -4.04 -6.38
N PHE A 33 4.84 -3.43 -5.76
CA PHE A 33 3.91 -2.52 -6.45
C PHE A 33 4.37 -1.06 -6.62
N PRO A 34 5.08 -0.42 -5.68
CA PRO A 34 5.32 1.02 -5.69
C PRO A 34 5.86 1.58 -7.02
N GLU A 35 6.96 1.01 -7.51
CA GLU A 35 7.61 1.51 -8.73
C GLU A 35 6.78 1.24 -9.99
N LEU A 36 6.05 0.11 -10.03
CA LEU A 36 5.13 -0.19 -11.13
C LEU A 36 3.95 0.78 -11.17
N LEU A 37 3.36 1.08 -10.01
CA LEU A 37 2.24 2.02 -9.91
C LEU A 37 2.67 3.45 -10.30
N LYS A 38 3.87 3.89 -9.88
CA LYS A 38 4.44 5.18 -10.31
C LYS A 38 4.64 5.23 -11.83
N ALA A 39 5.24 4.18 -12.41
CA ALA A 39 5.44 4.09 -13.86
C ALA A 39 4.11 4.09 -14.62
N ASP A 40 3.11 3.35 -14.13
CA ASP A 40 1.77 3.32 -14.70
C ASP A 40 1.12 4.71 -14.72
N MET A 41 1.27 5.50 -13.65
CA MET A 41 0.78 6.89 -13.61
C MET A 41 1.48 7.78 -14.64
N LEU A 42 2.79 7.63 -14.82
CA LEU A 42 3.55 8.39 -15.83
C LEU A 42 3.09 8.02 -17.25
N PHE A 43 2.92 6.74 -17.57
CA PHE A 43 2.42 6.29 -18.87
C PHE A 43 0.99 6.75 -19.13
N TYR A 44 0.13 6.71 -18.10
CA TYR A 44 -1.24 7.22 -18.19
C TYR A 44 -1.24 8.71 -18.55
N ASN A 45 -0.45 9.53 -17.85
CA ASN A 45 -0.35 10.97 -18.10
C ASN A 45 0.25 11.30 -19.49
N ALA A 46 1.12 10.43 -20.02
CA ALA A 46 1.68 10.54 -21.36
C ALA A 46 0.75 10.02 -22.47
N GLY A 47 -0.41 9.44 -22.13
CA GLY A 47 -1.32 8.79 -23.09
C GLY A 47 -0.82 7.45 -23.63
N GLU A 48 0.26 6.90 -23.07
CA GLU A 48 0.90 5.66 -23.49
C GLU A 48 0.25 4.42 -22.83
N LEU A 49 -1.07 4.27 -22.99
CA LEU A 49 -1.86 3.24 -22.28
C LEU A 49 -1.39 1.79 -22.54
N PHE A 50 -0.74 1.52 -23.66
CA PHE A 50 -0.21 0.18 -23.95
C PHE A 50 1.06 -0.18 -23.16
N LYS A 51 1.68 0.81 -22.49
CA LYS A 51 2.85 0.62 -21.62
C LYS A 51 2.46 0.50 -20.15
N THR A 52 1.23 0.81 -19.77
CA THR A 52 0.77 0.61 -18.40
C THR A 52 0.77 -0.89 -18.08
N SER A 53 1.38 -1.24 -16.97
CA SER A 53 1.41 -2.59 -16.44
C SER A 53 0.03 -3.00 -15.90
N LEU A 54 -0.05 -4.23 -15.39
CA LEU A 54 -1.23 -4.72 -14.66
C LEU A 54 -1.10 -4.52 -13.15
N ALA A 55 -0.13 -3.73 -12.68
CA ALA A 55 0.10 -3.55 -11.25
C ALA A 55 -1.13 -2.99 -10.55
N SER A 56 -1.80 -1.99 -11.12
CA SER A 56 -3.05 -1.44 -10.59
C SER A 56 -4.18 -2.47 -10.48
N LYS A 57 -4.21 -3.48 -11.37
CA LYS A 57 -5.20 -4.56 -11.35
C LYS A 57 -4.90 -5.61 -10.27
N TRP A 58 -3.63 -5.89 -10.02
CA TRP A 58 -3.18 -6.94 -9.08
C TRP A 58 -2.88 -6.41 -7.68
N CYS A 59 -2.63 -5.11 -7.55
CA CYS A 59 -2.56 -4.44 -6.26
C CYS A 59 -3.90 -4.65 -5.55
N PRO A 60 -3.90 -4.97 -4.24
CA PRO A 60 -5.14 -5.12 -3.50
C PRO A 60 -5.99 -3.85 -3.65
N SER A 61 -7.30 -4.04 -3.75
CA SER A 61 -8.22 -2.90 -3.71
C SER A 61 -8.28 -2.34 -2.29
N ILE A 62 -8.23 -1.02 -2.18
CA ILE A 62 -8.41 -0.30 -0.92
C ILE A 62 -9.69 -0.74 -0.23
N ASP A 63 -9.64 -0.95 1.09
CA ASP A 63 -10.78 -1.36 1.92
C ASP A 63 -11.40 -2.72 1.55
N SER A 64 -10.75 -3.51 0.68
CA SER A 64 -11.12 -4.91 0.46
C SER A 64 -10.98 -5.72 1.75
N SER A 65 -11.64 -6.88 1.82
CA SER A 65 -11.45 -7.81 2.94
C SER A 65 -9.99 -8.23 3.11
N TYR A 66 -9.25 -8.36 2.01
CA TYR A 66 -7.82 -8.62 2.01
C TYR A 66 -7.05 -7.46 2.62
N ASP A 67 -7.25 -6.23 2.13
CA ASP A 67 -6.55 -5.05 2.64
C ASP A 67 -6.86 -4.78 4.13
N LYS A 68 -8.12 -4.94 4.55
CA LYS A 68 -8.50 -4.82 5.97
C LYS A 68 -7.86 -5.88 6.87
N ALA A 69 -7.50 -7.03 6.32
CA ALA A 69 -6.85 -8.10 7.04
C ALA A 69 -5.32 -7.99 7.05
N THR A 70 -4.72 -7.29 6.08
CA THR A 70 -3.25 -7.24 5.89
C THR A 70 -2.62 -5.85 5.97
N ARG A 71 -3.40 -4.78 5.84
CA ARG A 71 -2.91 -3.40 5.64
C ARG A 71 -1.92 -3.29 4.48
N MET A 72 -2.12 -4.08 3.43
CA MET A 72 -1.21 -4.11 2.28
C MET A 72 -1.24 -2.79 1.50
N CYS A 73 -2.42 -2.18 1.29
CA CYS A 73 -2.52 -0.92 0.56
C CYS A 73 -1.83 0.23 1.31
N GLU A 74 -1.91 0.23 2.64
CA GLU A 74 -1.20 1.19 3.48
C GLU A 74 0.32 1.07 3.30
N SER A 75 0.86 -0.15 3.37
CA SER A 75 2.29 -0.41 3.16
C SER A 75 2.75 -0.01 1.75
N VAL A 76 2.01 -0.42 0.72
CA VAL A 76 2.30 -0.04 -0.68
C VAL A 76 2.26 1.48 -0.85
N THR A 77 1.27 2.15 -0.28
CA THR A 77 1.11 3.61 -0.40
C THR A 77 2.24 4.35 0.31
N LYS A 78 2.61 3.95 1.54
CA LYS A 78 3.75 4.55 2.27
C LYS A 78 5.06 4.40 1.50
N LYS A 79 5.26 3.28 0.80
CA LYS A 79 6.45 3.04 -0.04
C LYS A 79 6.41 3.79 -1.37
N ALA A 80 5.23 3.92 -1.98
CA ALA A 80 5.04 4.63 -3.24
C ALA A 80 5.06 6.15 -3.08
N PHE A 81 4.53 6.66 -1.97
CA PHE A 81 4.33 8.08 -1.71
C PHE A 81 5.01 8.45 -0.40
N ARG A 82 6.32 8.22 -0.32
CA ARG A 82 7.09 8.58 0.87
C ARG A 82 7.02 10.07 1.08
N HIS A 83 6.69 10.48 2.29
CA HIS A 83 6.48 11.89 2.64
C HIS A 83 7.67 12.79 2.26
N GLU A 84 8.88 12.28 2.44
CA GLU A 84 10.15 12.93 2.09
C GLU A 84 10.29 13.27 0.59
N ASP A 85 9.56 12.58 -0.29
CA ASP A 85 9.68 12.73 -1.74
C ASP A 85 8.72 13.80 -2.30
N PHE A 86 7.78 14.32 -1.51
CA PHE A 86 6.70 15.21 -1.98
C PHE A 86 6.57 16.47 -1.12
N GLU A 87 6.87 17.63 -1.70
CA GLU A 87 6.77 18.92 -1.01
C GLU A 87 5.32 19.22 -0.59
N GLU A 88 4.31 18.72 -1.33
CA GLU A 88 2.90 18.90 -0.98
C GLU A 88 2.50 18.23 0.33
N TYR A 89 3.30 17.27 0.82
CA TYR A 89 3.01 16.55 2.05
C TYR A 89 3.59 17.23 3.28
N LYS A 90 4.52 18.17 3.14
CA LYS A 90 5.28 18.78 4.25
C LYS A 90 4.44 19.28 5.43
N ASP A 91 3.25 19.82 5.14
CA ASP A 91 2.32 20.35 6.15
C ASP A 91 1.21 19.34 6.56
N ILE A 92 1.26 18.12 6.04
CA ILE A 92 0.33 17.02 6.33
C ILE A 92 0.97 16.12 7.39
N GLU A 93 0.31 15.99 8.55
CA GLU A 93 0.75 15.05 9.58
C GLU A 93 0.56 13.59 9.12
N ASP A 94 1.58 12.75 9.30
CA ASP A 94 1.48 11.31 9.10
C ASP A 94 0.87 10.67 10.36
N VAL A 95 -0.46 10.61 10.41
CA VAL A 95 -1.22 10.17 11.59
C VAL A 95 -1.42 8.64 11.63
N HIS A 96 -0.90 7.89 10.66
CA HIS A 96 -1.26 6.48 10.43
C HIS A 96 -0.04 5.57 10.29
#